data_AF-A0A376P544-F1
#
_entry.id   AF-A0A376P544-F1
#
_cell.length_a   1.000
_cell.length_b   1.000
_cell.length_c   1.000
_cell.angle_alpha   90.00
_cell.angle_beta   90.00
_cell.angle_gamma   90.00
#
_symmetry.space_group_name_H-M   'P 1'
#
loop_
_entity.id
_entity.type
_entity.pdbx_description
1 polymer ?
#
loop_
_entity_poly.entity_id
_entity_poly.type
_entity_poly.pdbx_seq_one_letter_code
_entity_poly.pdbx_strand_id
1 'polypeptide(L)'
;MKVEKKSDGVTEIDDVLLIETQGEMAQALATRLARPVVVIDKMAGKVVTIAAAAVNPDSATHKAIYYLQQQGKTVLQIADYPGMLIWRTVAMIINEALDALQKGVASEQDIDTAMRLG
;
A
#
# COMPACT_ATOMS: atom_id res chain seq x y z
N MET A 1 23.15 4.18 -0.10
CA MET A 1 21.70 4.31 0.19
C MET A 1 21.48 4.07 1.66
N LYS A 2 21.12 5.11 2.41
CA LYS A 2 20.76 5.04 3.82
C LYS A 2 19.26 4.72 3.90
N VAL A 3 18.90 3.73 4.72
CA VAL A 3 17.50 3.33 4.91
C VAL A 3 17.16 3.42 6.40
N GLU A 4 16.05 4.07 6.72
CA GLU A 4 15.53 4.21 8.07
C GLU A 4 14.05 3.85 8.09
N LYS A 5 13.69 2.81 8.86
CA LYS A 5 12.30 2.45 9.09
C LYS A 5 11.74 3.33 10.21
N LYS A 6 10.60 3.96 9.95
CA LYS A 6 9.84 4.72 10.94
C LYS A 6 8.58 3.96 11.33
N SER A 7 7.82 4.52 12.26
CA SER A 7 6.49 4.02 12.59
C SER A 7 5.50 4.19 11.43
N ASP A 8 4.34 3.56 11.55
CA ASP A 8 3.18 3.78 10.67
C ASP A 8 3.42 3.52 9.17
N GLY A 9 4.16 2.44 8.87
CA GLY A 9 4.37 2.01 7.48
C GLY A 9 5.27 2.93 6.65
N VAL A 10 6.04 3.82 7.29
CA VAL A 10 6.96 4.74 6.60
C VAL A 10 8.38 4.19 6.60
N THR A 11 9.02 4.13 5.44
CA THR A 11 10.46 3.89 5.30
C THR A 11 11.11 5.04 4.53
N GLU A 12 12.11 5.68 5.13
CA GLU A 12 12.90 6.71 4.49
C GLU A 12 14.12 6.10 3.80
N ILE A 13 14.33 6.42 2.52
CA ILE A 13 15.39 5.90 1.66
C ILE A 13 16.13 7.11 1.08
N ASP A 14 17.25 7.48 1.70
CA ASP A 14 17.90 8.78 1.51
C ASP A 14 16.87 9.94 1.67
N ASP A 15 16.51 10.60 0.58
CA ASP A 15 15.55 11.70 0.52
C ASP A 15 14.09 11.26 0.28
N VAL A 16 13.88 10.02 -0.17
CA VAL A 16 12.59 9.47 -0.62
C VAL A 16 11.83 8.85 0.54
N LEU A 17 10.53 9.11 0.62
CA LEU A 17 9.64 8.40 1.53
C LEU A 17 8.89 7.29 0.78
N LEU A 18 9.12 6.05 1.20
CA LEU A 18 8.33 4.90 0.80
C LEU A 18 7.24 4.68 1.86
N ILE A 19 5.97 4.88 1.51
CA ILE A 19 4.86 4.90 2.45
C ILE A 19 3.84 3.82 2.08
N GLU A 20 3.49 2.95 3.02
CA GLU A 20 2.38 2.01 2.83
C GLU A 20 1.06 2.77 2.68
N THR A 21 0.25 2.43 1.67
CA THR A 21 -0.96 3.20 1.33
C THR A 21 -1.93 3.32 2.50
N GLN A 22 -2.41 4.54 2.75
CA GLN A 22 -3.48 4.86 3.72
C GLN A 22 -4.71 5.46 3.02
N GLY A 23 -4.78 5.36 1.68
CA GLY A 23 -5.84 5.96 0.87
C GLY A 23 -5.48 7.29 0.20
N GLU A 24 -4.45 7.99 0.67
CA GLU A 24 -3.93 9.20 0.02
C GLU A 24 -3.05 8.87 -1.20
N MET A 25 -3.10 9.72 -2.22
CA MET A 25 -2.24 9.64 -3.40
C MET A 25 -0.80 10.05 -3.08
N ALA A 26 0.18 9.46 -3.76
CA ALA A 26 1.60 9.80 -3.62
C ALA A 26 1.85 11.28 -3.91
N GLN A 27 1.18 11.87 -4.91
CA GLN A 27 1.29 13.30 -5.23
C GLN A 27 0.81 14.21 -4.10
N ALA A 28 -0.28 13.85 -3.42
CA ALA A 28 -0.80 14.62 -2.28
C ALA A 28 0.20 14.58 -1.11
N LEU A 29 0.75 13.40 -0.82
CA LEU A 29 1.77 13.22 0.21
C LEU A 29 3.05 13.98 -0.10
N ALA A 30 3.55 13.89 -1.34
CA ALA A 30 4.78 14.58 -1.76
C ALA A 30 4.66 16.10 -1.63
N THR A 31 3.51 16.65 -2.03
CA THR A 31 3.23 18.09 -1.92
C THR A 31 3.18 18.53 -0.46
N ARG A 32 2.48 17.77 0.40
CA ARG A 32 2.31 18.07 1.82
C ARG A 32 3.60 17.94 2.63
N LEU A 33 4.42 16.95 2.31
CA LEU A 33 5.66 16.63 3.03
C LEU A 33 6.89 17.33 2.44
N ALA A 34 6.74 18.00 1.29
CA ALA A 34 7.82 18.65 0.54
C ALA A 34 9.02 17.71 0.26
N ARG A 35 8.73 16.44 -0.05
CA ARG A 35 9.71 15.38 -0.30
C ARG A 35 9.24 14.42 -1.40
N PRO A 36 10.14 13.73 -2.12
CA PRO A 36 9.73 12.67 -3.03
C PRO A 36 9.03 11.54 -2.28
N VAL A 37 7.88 11.09 -2.79
CA VAL A 37 7.07 10.02 -2.18
C VAL A 37 6.79 8.92 -3.19
N VAL A 38 6.98 7.68 -2.77
CA VAL A 38 6.48 6.48 -3.45
C VAL A 38 5.51 5.79 -2.49
N VAL A 39 4.27 5.62 -2.92
CA VAL A 39 3.28 4.82 -2.19
C VAL A 39 3.42 3.37 -2.59
N ILE A 40 3.41 2.47 -1.62
CA ILE A 40 3.47 1.02 -1.82
C ILE A 40 2.19 0.34 -1.33
N ASP A 41 1.76 -0.67 -2.07
CA ASP A 41 0.66 -1.55 -1.75
C ASP A 41 1.15 -3.00 -1.76
N LYS A 42 1.11 -3.62 -0.57
CA LYS A 42 1.67 -4.95 -0.30
C LYS A 42 0.96 -5.63 0.86
N MET A 43 1.05 -6.96 0.87
CA MET A 43 0.78 -7.84 2.01
C MET A 43 1.92 -8.87 2.13
N ALA A 44 1.63 -10.10 2.56
CA ALA A 44 2.64 -11.14 2.75
C ALA A 44 3.35 -11.58 1.45
N GLY A 45 2.65 -11.52 0.31
CA GLY A 45 3.15 -12.01 -0.99
C GLY A 45 4.39 -11.29 -1.52
N LYS A 46 5.02 -11.87 -2.57
CA LYS A 46 6.22 -11.29 -3.22
C LYS A 46 5.89 -10.16 -4.18
N VAL A 47 4.72 -10.19 -4.81
CA VAL A 47 4.27 -9.13 -5.73
C VAL A 47 3.84 -7.92 -4.91
N VAL A 48 4.35 -6.75 -5.28
CA VAL A 48 3.99 -5.46 -4.68
C VAL A 48 3.71 -4.46 -5.79
N THR A 49 2.74 -3.59 -5.58
CA THR A 49 2.45 -2.48 -6.48
C THR A 49 2.97 -1.19 -5.87
N ILE A 50 3.44 -0.28 -6.72
CA ILE A 50 3.88 1.05 -6.28
C ILE A 50 3.28 2.13 -7.19
N ALA A 51 3.11 3.32 -6.62
CA ALA A 51 2.85 4.54 -7.36
C ALA A 51 3.83 5.62 -6.91
N ALA A 52 4.45 6.32 -7.86
CA ALA A 52 5.29 7.46 -7.58
C ALA A 52 4.49 8.75 -7.73
N ALA A 53 4.76 9.74 -6.89
CA ALA A 53 4.25 11.09 -7.12
C ALA A 53 4.77 11.62 -8.47
N ALA A 54 3.93 12.29 -9.23
CA ALA A 54 4.30 12.85 -10.54
C ALA A 54 5.44 13.90 -10.43
N VAL A 55 5.59 14.53 -9.26
CA VAL A 55 6.69 15.48 -8.98
C VAL A 55 8.04 14.82 -8.67
N ASN A 56 8.08 13.49 -8.48
CA ASN A 56 9.33 12.82 -8.17
C ASN A 56 10.31 12.89 -9.34
N PRO A 57 11.61 13.13 -9.09
CA PRO A 57 12.62 12.78 -10.07
C PRO A 57 12.71 11.25 -10.21
N ASP A 58 12.95 10.75 -11.42
CA ASP A 58 13.05 9.31 -11.68
C ASP A 58 14.08 8.61 -10.77
N SER A 59 15.18 9.31 -10.45
CA SER A 59 16.21 8.81 -9.54
C SER A 59 15.68 8.50 -8.15
N ALA A 60 14.73 9.28 -7.63
CA ALA A 60 14.08 9.02 -6.34
C ALA A 60 13.22 7.75 -6.41
N THR A 61 12.40 7.62 -7.47
CA THR A 61 11.56 6.43 -7.68
C THR A 61 12.40 5.16 -7.81
N HIS A 62 13.53 5.23 -8.53
CA HIS A 62 14.45 4.10 -8.68
C HIS A 62 15.09 3.64 -7.37
N LYS A 63 15.37 4.54 -6.40
CA LYS A 63 15.88 4.14 -5.07
C LYS A 63 14.87 3.24 -4.33
N ALA A 64 13.59 3.62 -4.36
CA ALA A 64 12.52 2.83 -3.74
C ALA A 64 12.34 1.47 -4.43
N ILE A 65 12.34 1.44 -5.76
CA ILE A 65 12.28 0.19 -6.55
C ILE A 65 13.45 -0.73 -6.19
N TYR A 66 14.67 -0.19 -6.20
CA TYR A 66 15.88 -0.95 -5.87
C TYR A 66 15.81 -1.54 -4.46
N TYR A 67 15.42 -0.74 -3.46
CA TYR A 67 15.25 -1.22 -2.09
C TYR A 67 14.26 -2.39 -1.98
N LEU A 68 13.14 -2.35 -2.71
CA LEU A 68 12.14 -3.42 -2.72
C LEU A 68 12.65 -4.68 -3.43
N GLN A 69 13.34 -4.52 -4.55
CA GLN A 69 13.93 -5.64 -5.31
C GLN A 69 14.99 -6.38 -4.49
N GLN A 70 15.81 -5.67 -3.70
CA GLN A 70 16.79 -6.29 -2.80
C GLN A 70 16.15 -7.13 -1.68
N GLN A 71 14.84 -6.97 -1.43
CA GLN A 71 14.06 -7.81 -0.51
C GLN A 71 13.39 -9.00 -1.22
N GLY A 72 13.68 -9.23 -2.50
CA GLY A 72 13.07 -10.29 -3.29
C GLY A 72 11.61 -10.03 -3.67
N LYS A 73 11.17 -8.76 -3.68
CA LYS A 73 9.83 -8.36 -4.13
C LYS A 73 9.81 -8.14 -5.64
N THR A 74 8.72 -8.55 -6.29
CA THR A 74 8.41 -8.22 -7.69
C THR A 74 7.63 -6.91 -7.72
N VAL A 75 8.25 -5.85 -8.22
CA VAL A 75 7.68 -4.49 -8.19
C VAL A 75 6.92 -4.20 -9.48
N LEU A 76 5.63 -3.88 -9.37
CA LEU A 76 4.78 -3.44 -10.47
C LEU A 76 4.42 -1.97 -10.26
N GLN A 77 4.83 -1.09 -11.17
CA GLN A 77 4.44 0.32 -11.11
C GLN A 77 3.07 0.50 -11.76
N ILE A 78 2.16 1.19 -11.06
CA ILE A 78 0.81 1.52 -11.53
C ILE A 78 0.56 3.03 -11.41
N ALA A 79 -0.60 3.49 -11.87
CA ALA A 79 -1.03 4.88 -11.70
C ALA A 79 -1.20 5.24 -10.21
N ASP A 80 -1.00 6.52 -9.88
CA ASP A 80 -1.24 7.06 -8.54
C ASP A 80 -2.75 7.04 -8.24
N TYR A 81 -3.18 6.03 -7.49
CA TYR A 81 -4.59 5.72 -7.28
C TYR A 81 -4.92 5.59 -5.78
N PRO A 82 -5.92 6.32 -5.25
CA PRO A 82 -6.30 6.26 -3.84
C PRO A 82 -6.57 4.83 -3.34
N GLY A 83 -5.81 4.42 -2.32
CA GLY A 83 -5.92 3.09 -1.69
C GLY A 83 -5.33 1.93 -2.50
N MET A 84 -4.81 2.21 -3.70
CA MET A 84 -4.17 1.22 -4.58
C MET A 84 -5.10 0.04 -4.89
N LEU A 85 -4.58 -1.20 -4.89
CA LEU A 85 -5.35 -2.39 -5.30
C LEU A 85 -5.64 -3.31 -4.11
N ILE A 86 -4.62 -3.86 -3.45
CA ILE A 86 -4.78 -4.90 -2.43
C ILE A 86 -5.49 -4.32 -1.21
N TRP A 87 -4.95 -3.24 -0.63
CA TRP A 87 -5.54 -2.63 0.57
C TRP A 87 -6.96 -2.12 0.33
N ARG A 88 -7.21 -1.44 -0.80
CA ARG A 88 -8.57 -0.98 -1.15
C ARG A 88 -9.57 -2.12 -1.28
N THR A 89 -9.21 -3.20 -1.98
CA THR A 89 -10.12 -4.34 -2.17
C THR A 89 -10.37 -5.09 -0.86
N VAL A 90 -9.32 -5.42 -0.11
CA VAL A 90 -9.48 -6.20 1.13
C VAL A 90 -10.23 -5.39 2.20
N ALA A 91 -9.95 -4.09 2.33
CA ALA A 91 -10.70 -3.23 3.24
C ALA A 91 -12.20 -3.20 2.91
N MET A 92 -12.57 -3.13 1.62
CA MET A 92 -13.96 -3.18 1.20
C MET A 92 -14.62 -4.55 1.43
N ILE A 93 -13.90 -5.66 1.21
CA ILE A 93 -14.41 -7.00 1.53
C ILE A 93 -14.71 -7.12 3.03
N ILE A 94 -13.79 -6.65 3.89
CA ILE A 94 -13.99 -6.63 5.34
C ILE A 94 -15.18 -5.73 5.70
N ASN A 95 -15.32 -4.58 5.05
CA ASN A 95 -16.46 -3.68 5.29
C ASN A 95 -17.80 -4.35 4.96
N GLU A 96 -17.91 -5.07 3.86
CA GLU A 96 -19.12 -5.83 3.51
C GLU A 96 -19.38 -7.00 4.47
N ALA A 97 -18.34 -7.68 4.95
CA ALA A 97 -18.47 -8.71 5.99
C ALA A 97 -19.00 -8.13 7.30
N LEU A 98 -18.51 -6.97 7.72
CA LEU A 98 -18.98 -6.26 8.90
C LEU A 98 -20.43 -5.79 8.74
N ASP A 99 -20.82 -5.35 7.55
CA ASP A 99 -22.20 -4.96 7.25
C ASP A 99 -23.17 -6.16 7.34
N ALA A 100 -22.79 -7.31 6.79
CA ALA A 100 -23.55 -8.56 6.90
C ALA A 100 -23.74 -8.99 8.36
N LEU A 101 -22.67 -8.90 9.16
CA LEU A 101 -22.73 -9.17 10.60
C LEU A 101 -23.66 -8.19 11.32
N GLN A 102 -23.51 -6.88 11.07
CA GLN A 102 -24.31 -5.83 11.70
C GLN A 102 -25.80 -5.98 11.40
N LYS A 103 -26.14 -6.40 10.18
CA LYS A 103 -27.53 -6.65 9.75
C LYS A 103 -28.08 -8.00 10.23
N GLY A 104 -27.28 -8.82 10.91
CA GLY A 104 -27.68 -10.12 11.43
C GLY A 104 -27.90 -11.18 10.35
N VAL A 105 -27.21 -11.06 9.20
CA VAL A 105 -27.31 -12.03 8.10
C VAL A 105 -26.73 -13.39 8.51
N ALA A 106 -25.61 -13.38 9.21
CA ALA A 106 -24.94 -14.57 9.74
C ALA A 106 -24.04 -14.18 10.93
N SER A 107 -23.55 -15.18 11.68
CA SER A 107 -22.56 -14.95 12.73
C SER A 107 -21.19 -14.59 12.15
N GLU A 108 -20.33 -13.94 12.94
CA GLU A 108 -18.95 -13.63 12.54
C GLU A 108 -18.22 -14.89 12.05
N GLN A 109 -18.32 -15.99 12.79
CA GLN A 109 -17.68 -17.26 12.44
C GLN A 109 -18.22 -17.88 11.14
N ASP A 110 -19.52 -17.78 10.88
CA ASP A 110 -20.13 -18.32 9.67
C ASP A 110 -19.75 -17.51 8.43
N ILE A 111 -19.69 -16.18 8.54
CA ILE A 111 -19.22 -15.28 7.47
C ILE A 111 -17.78 -15.65 7.09
N ASP A 112 -16.93 -15.77 8.10
CA ASP A 112 -15.54 -16.17 7.95
C ASP A 112 -15.39 -17.56 7.30
N THR A 113 -16.22 -18.52 7.72
CA THR A 113 -16.21 -19.89 7.18
C THR A 113 -16.66 -19.91 5.72
N ALA A 114 -17.71 -19.16 5.38
CA ALA A 114 -18.20 -19.04 4.01
C ALA A 114 -17.12 -18.49 3.07
N MET A 115 -16.42 -17.42 3.45
CA MET A 115 -15.37 -16.82 2.62
C MET A 115 -14.14 -17.72 2.44
N ARG A 116 -13.89 -18.65 3.37
CA ARG A 116 -12.77 -19.60 3.29
C ARG A 116 -13.08 -20.85 2.47
N LEU A 117 -14.34 -21.30 2.47
CA LEU A 117 -14.73 -22.58 1.86
C LEU A 117 -15.47 -22.43 0.52
N GLY A 118 -16.05 -21.26 0.23
CA GLY A 118 -16.94 -21.04 -0.91
C GLY A 118 -18.32 -21.70 -0.74
#